data_AF-A0A8A7KIU2-F1
#
_entry.id   AF-A0A8A7KIU2-F1
#
_cell.length_a   1.000
_cell.length_b   1.000
_cell.length_c   1.000
_cell.angle_alpha   90.00
_cell.angle_beta   90.00
_cell.angle_gamma   90.00
#
_symmetry.space_group_name_H-M   'P 1'
#
loop_
_entity.id
_entity.type
_entity.pdbx_description
1 polymer ?
#
loop_
_entity_poly.entity_id
_entity_poly.type
_entity_poly.pdbx_seq_one_letter_code
_entity_poly.pdbx_strand_id
1 'polypeptide(L)'
;MDKLSTFEDIFNKLFFEYKGIRVGVRVKQDGIEIANFITHIDNIVIKPLNKKYSKGNKRIGLIVIQEKKGENCFNIPFILDFNTMYALFCKNGVNIKSMNMEFVIKRKTAQSEKSA
;
A
#
# COMPACT_ATOMS: atom_id res chain seq x y z
N MET A 1 22.58 3.97 -3.45
CA MET A 1 22.00 2.83 -2.72
C MET A 1 20.53 3.13 -2.50
N ASP A 2 19.65 2.34 -3.10
CA ASP A 2 18.21 2.44 -2.82
C ASP A 2 17.99 2.07 -1.35
N LYS A 3 17.53 3.03 -0.56
CA LYS A 3 17.32 2.83 0.87
C LYS A 3 16.00 2.09 1.08
N LEU A 4 16.13 0.82 1.44
CA LEU A 4 15.01 0.02 1.94
C LEU A 4 14.38 0.75 3.14
N SER A 5 13.09 1.05 3.04
CA SER A 5 12.33 1.71 4.12
C SER A 5 11.54 0.66 4.88
N THR A 6 11.43 0.83 6.20
CA THR A 6 10.56 -0.07 6.97
C THR A 6 9.11 0.14 6.57
N PHE A 7 8.29 -0.86 6.81
CA PHE A 7 6.86 -0.74 6.63
C PHE A 7 6.28 0.50 7.33
N GLU A 8 6.62 0.67 8.60
CA GLU A 8 6.12 1.77 9.42
C GLU A 8 6.56 3.13 8.88
N ASP A 9 7.81 3.27 8.42
CA ASP A 9 8.31 4.51 7.81
C ASP A 9 7.50 4.90 6.57
N ILE A 10 7.23 3.92 5.69
CA ILE A 10 6.52 4.16 4.43
C ILE A 10 5.12 4.69 4.73
N PHE A 11 4.41 4.05 5.65
CA PHE A 11 3.04 4.40 5.95
C PHE A 11 2.92 5.66 6.81
N ASN A 12 3.80 5.85 7.78
CA ASN A 12 3.84 7.11 8.55
C ASN A 12 4.09 8.31 7.64
N LYS A 13 5.05 8.19 6.71
CA LYS A 13 5.31 9.23 5.72
C LYS A 13 4.09 9.49 4.83
N LEU A 14 3.44 8.43 4.35
CA LEU A 14 2.24 8.53 3.53
C LEU A 14 1.08 9.20 4.28
N PHE A 15 0.78 8.79 5.51
CA PHE A 15 -0.25 9.42 6.33
C PHE A 15 0.05 10.89 6.61
N PHE A 16 1.31 11.21 6.95
CA PHE A 16 1.71 12.58 7.24
C PHE A 16 1.59 13.49 6.01
N GLU A 17 2.16 13.07 4.88
CA GLU A 17 2.20 13.90 3.66
C GLU A 17 0.84 14.02 2.95
N TYR A 18 -0.09 13.09 3.17
CA TYR A 18 -1.35 12.99 2.43
C TYR A 18 -2.57 13.24 3.33
N LYS A 19 -2.35 13.62 4.59
CA LYS A 19 -3.41 13.85 5.59
C LYS A 19 -4.51 14.78 5.03
N GLY A 20 -5.77 14.37 5.16
CA GLY A 20 -6.92 15.10 4.63
C GLY A 20 -7.12 14.99 3.11
N ILE A 21 -6.19 14.40 2.36
CA ILE A 21 -6.24 14.33 0.89
C ILE A 21 -6.95 13.05 0.42
N ARG A 22 -7.73 13.17 -0.65
CA ARG A 22 -8.25 12.02 -1.41
C ARG A 22 -7.13 11.37 -2.21
N VAL A 23 -7.05 10.06 -2.15
CA VAL A 23 -6.09 9.25 -2.87
C VAL A 23 -6.82 8.22 -3.73
N GLY A 24 -6.28 7.97 -4.92
CA GLY A 24 -6.58 6.78 -5.69
C GLY A 24 -5.66 5.65 -5.25
N VAL A 25 -6.23 4.52 -4.88
CA VAL A 25 -5.53 3.30 -4.49
C VAL A 25 -5.72 2.29 -5.59
N ARG A 26 -4.61 1.73 -6.09
CA ARG A 26 -4.61 0.64 -7.06
C ARG A 26 -3.76 -0.50 -6.53
N VAL A 27 -4.29 -1.72 -6.58
CA VAL A 27 -3.59 -2.93 -6.15
C VAL A 27 -3.54 -3.90 -7.32
N LYS A 28 -2.34 -4.43 -7.59
CA LYS A 28 -2.12 -5.46 -8.58
C LYS A 28 -1.51 -6.70 -7.93
N GLN A 29 -1.88 -7.86 -8.44
CA GLN A 29 -1.25 -9.14 -8.13
C GLN A 29 -0.89 -9.83 -9.44
N ASP A 30 0.37 -10.23 -9.60
CA ASP A 30 0.87 -10.86 -10.82
C ASP A 30 0.58 -9.99 -12.08
N GLY A 31 0.63 -8.66 -11.91
CA GLY A 31 0.32 -7.67 -12.95
C GLY A 31 -1.17 -7.40 -13.18
N ILE A 32 -2.07 -8.22 -12.63
CA ILE A 32 -3.53 -8.11 -12.75
C ILE A 32 -4.06 -7.14 -11.70
N GLU A 33 -4.85 -6.15 -12.10
CA GLU A 33 -5.53 -5.24 -11.16
C GLU A 33 -6.62 -6.00 -10.40
N ILE A 34 -6.47 -6.08 -9.08
CA ILE A 34 -7.43 -6.75 -8.19
C ILE A 34 -8.25 -5.75 -7.36
N ALA A 35 -7.83 -4.48 -7.33
CA ALA A 35 -8.55 -3.41 -6.68
C ALA A 35 -8.18 -2.04 -7.22
N ASN A 36 -9.17 -1.16 -7.31
CA ASN A 36 -9.00 0.22 -7.74
C ASN A 36 -10.14 1.07 -7.17
N PHE A 37 -9.81 1.98 -6.26
CA PHE A 37 -10.81 2.80 -5.56
C PHE A 37 -10.25 4.15 -5.16
N ILE A 38 -11.13 5.08 -4.80
CA ILE A 38 -10.78 6.41 -4.34
C ILE A 38 -11.29 6.57 -2.91
N THR A 39 -10.41 7.00 -2.00
CA THR A 39 -10.77 7.25 -0.59
C THR A 39 -9.93 8.37 0.01
N HIS A 40 -10.21 8.79 1.23
CA HIS A 40 -9.29 9.66 1.98
C HIS A 40 -8.17 8.82 2.60
N ILE A 41 -6.95 9.35 2.66
CA ILE A 41 -5.87 8.64 3.33
C ILE A 41 -6.24 8.30 4.78
N ASP A 42 -6.94 9.21 5.45
CA ASP A 42 -7.37 9.05 6.84
C ASP A 42 -8.39 7.92 7.04
N ASN A 43 -9.01 7.46 5.95
CA ASN A 43 -9.92 6.32 5.96
C ASN A 43 -9.21 4.99 5.70
N ILE A 44 -7.93 4.99 5.37
CA ILE A 44 -7.15 3.76 5.20
C ILE A 44 -6.56 3.37 6.56
N VAL A 45 -6.58 2.08 6.89
CA VAL A 45 -5.94 1.48 8.06
C VAL A 45 -4.96 0.46 7.56
N ILE A 46 -3.75 0.50 8.11
CA ILE A 46 -2.62 -0.29 7.65
C ILE A 46 -1.96 -0.91 8.86
N LYS A 47 -2.01 -2.24 8.96
CA LYS A 47 -1.53 -2.96 10.14
C LYS A 47 -0.98 -4.35 9.77
N PRO A 48 0.03 -4.85 10.50
CA PRO A 48 0.44 -6.25 10.35
C PRO A 48 -0.68 -7.18 10.84
N LEU A 49 -0.85 -8.31 10.16
CA LEU A 49 -1.69 -9.41 10.61
C LEU A 49 -0.83 -10.45 11.33
N ASN A 50 -1.36 -11.01 12.42
CA ASN A 50 -0.75 -12.15 13.08
C ASN A 50 -1.05 -13.47 12.33
N LYS A 51 -0.96 -13.43 10.99
CA LYS A 51 -1.06 -14.59 10.10
C LYS A 51 0.28 -14.74 9.39
N LYS A 52 0.82 -15.95 9.45
CA LYS A 52 2.12 -16.30 8.89
C LYS A 52 1.96 -17.58 8.09
N TYR A 53 2.61 -17.66 6.94
CA TYR A 53 2.66 -18.89 6.16
C TYR A 53 4.04 -19.08 5.54
N SER A 54 4.35 -20.31 5.19
CA SER A 54 5.62 -20.65 4.53
C SER A 54 5.37 -20.82 3.04
N LYS A 55 6.23 -20.22 2.20
CA LYS A 55 6.25 -20.43 0.76
C LYS A 55 7.67 -20.78 0.34
N GLY A 56 7.92 -22.08 0.10
CA GLY A 56 9.29 -22.60 -0.01
C GLY A 56 10.08 -22.36 1.28
N ASN A 57 11.30 -21.85 1.17
CA ASN A 57 12.18 -21.57 2.31
C ASN A 57 11.97 -20.19 2.95
N LYS A 58 10.91 -19.46 2.57
CA LYS A 58 10.64 -18.10 3.07
C LYS A 58 9.46 -18.11 4.04
N ARG A 59 9.61 -17.41 5.16
CA ARG A 59 8.51 -17.10 6.09
C ARG A 59 7.83 -15.83 5.63
N ILE A 60 6.53 -15.90 5.37
CA ILE A 60 5.75 -14.78 4.83
C ILE A 60 4.79 -14.27 5.90
N GLY A 61 4.80 -12.96 6.12
CA GLY A 61 3.85 -12.22 6.93
C GLY A 61 2.84 -11.52 6.04
N LEU A 62 1.74 -11.06 6.63
CA LEU A 62 0.73 -10.29 5.93
C LEU A 62 0.57 -8.93 6.59
N ILE A 63 0.42 -7.90 5.77
CA ILE A 63 -0.10 -6.61 6.15
C ILE A 63 -1.50 -6.52 5.60
N VAL A 64 -2.45 -5.99 6.38
CA VAL A 64 -3.76 -5.61 5.84
C VAL A 64 -3.80 -4.11 5.58
N ILE A 65 -4.37 -3.76 4.44
CA ILE A 65 -4.80 -2.41 4.07
C ILE A 65 -6.32 -2.44 3.97
N GLN A 66 -6.99 -1.67 4.82
CA GLN A 66 -8.44 -1.71 4.97
C GLN A 66 -9.02 -0.30 4.98
N GLU A 67 -10.13 -0.09 4.28
CA GLU A 67 -10.92 1.13 4.42
C GLU A 67 -11.81 1.07 5.68
N LYS A 68 -11.76 2.10 6.54
CA LYS A 68 -12.47 2.13 7.84
C LYS A 68 -13.98 1.92 7.73
N LYS A 69 -14.59 2.43 6.65
CA LYS A 69 -16.04 2.43 6.42
C LYS A 69 -16.43 1.77 5.09
N GLY A 70 -15.49 1.12 4.42
CA GLY A 70 -15.69 0.51 3.12
C GLY A 70 -15.43 -0.99 3.14
N GLU A 71 -15.78 -1.65 2.04
CA GLU A 71 -15.58 -3.09 1.85
C GLU A 71 -14.16 -3.42 1.36
N ASN A 72 -13.40 -2.38 0.95
CA ASN A 72 -12.05 -2.49 0.45
C ASN A 72 -11.09 -2.98 1.55
N CYS A 73 -10.63 -4.22 1.41
CA CYS A 73 -9.69 -4.85 2.33
C CYS A 73 -8.75 -5.80 1.58
N PHE A 74 -7.45 -5.54 1.64
CA PHE A 74 -6.45 -6.29 0.88
C PHE A 74 -5.27 -6.65 1.75
N ASN A 75 -4.74 -7.86 1.55
CA ASN A 75 -3.55 -8.33 2.25
C ASN A 75 -2.34 -8.23 1.33
N ILE A 76 -1.29 -7.56 1.79
CA ILE A 76 0.01 -7.49 1.12
C ILE A 76 0.96 -8.46 1.82
N PRO A 77 1.49 -9.47 1.11
CA PRO A 77 2.47 -10.38 1.68
C PRO A 77 3.83 -9.70 1.74
N PHE A 78 4.64 -10.03 2.75
CA PHE A 78 6.02 -9.59 2.88
C PHE A 78 6.88 -10.69 3.52
N ILE A 79 8.18 -10.69 3.26
CA ILE A 79 9.09 -11.71 3.81
C ILE A 79 9.42 -11.31 5.26
N LEU A 80 9.11 -12.15 6.24
CA LEU A 80 9.26 -11.81 7.68
C LEU A 80 10.70 -11.53 8.11
N ASP A 81 11.67 -12.14 7.43
CA ASP A 81 13.09 -11.91 7.70
C ASP A 81 13.57 -10.54 7.20
N PHE A 82 12.67 -9.79 6.53
CA PHE A 82 12.87 -8.41 6.08
C PHE A 82 11.68 -7.54 6.53
N ASN A 83 11.89 -6.68 7.52
CA ASN A 83 10.89 -5.65 7.90
C ASN A 83 10.80 -4.50 6.88
N THR A 84 11.52 -4.61 5.77
CA THR A 84 11.65 -3.59 4.74
C THR A 84 10.90 -3.97 3.46
N MET A 85 10.32 -2.98 2.81
CA MET A 85 9.76 -3.12 1.47
C MET A 85 10.32 -2.07 0.52
N TYR A 86 10.30 -2.38 -0.77
CA TYR A 86 10.64 -1.39 -1.79
C TYR A 86 9.45 -0.42 -1.94
N ALA A 87 9.70 0.84 -1.60
CA ALA A 87 8.75 1.92 -1.79
C ALA A 87 9.40 3.07 -2.54
N LEU A 88 8.83 3.43 -3.69
CA LEU A 88 9.23 4.58 -4.47
C LEU A 88 8.24 5.72 -4.21
N PHE A 89 8.69 6.73 -3.48
CA PHE A 89 7.94 7.98 -3.29
C PHE A 89 8.16 8.89 -4.49
N CYS A 90 7.07 9.14 -5.22
CA CYS A 90 7.00 10.08 -6.33
C CYS A 90 6.30 11.37 -5.88
N LYS A 91 6.44 12.45 -6.66
CA LYS A 91 5.83 13.76 -6.37
C LYS A 91 4.34 13.71 -6.00
N ASN A 92 3.59 12.78 -6.59
CA ASN A 92 2.13 12.66 -6.42
C ASN A 92 1.67 11.28 -5.92
N GLY A 93 2.56 10.46 -5.37
CA GLY A 93 2.15 9.15 -4.89
C GLY A 93 3.30 8.29 -4.37
N VAL A 94 2.96 7.08 -3.95
CA VAL A 94 3.93 6.04 -3.63
C VAL A 94 3.60 4.79 -4.45
N ASN A 95 4.64 4.08 -4.89
CA ASN A 95 4.54 2.73 -5.41
C ASN A 95 5.29 1.79 -4.47
N ILE A 96 4.56 0.84 -3.89
CA ILE A 96 5.10 -0.18 -3.00
C ILE A 96 5.05 -1.50 -3.75
N LYS A 97 6.20 -2.18 -3.82
CA LYS A 97 6.27 -3.52 -4.42
C LYS A 97 6.65 -4.53 -3.35
N SER A 98 5.91 -5.62 -3.29
CA SER A 98 6.23 -6.76 -2.43
C SER A 98 5.83 -8.07 -3.07
N MET A 99 6.80 -8.97 -3.21
CA MET A 99 6.62 -10.27 -3.85
C MET A 99 5.94 -10.13 -5.23
N ASN A 100 4.75 -10.70 -5.41
CA ASN A 100 3.95 -10.63 -6.63
C ASN A 100 2.91 -9.49 -6.61
N MET A 101 2.95 -8.62 -5.60
CA MET A 101 1.99 -7.52 -5.46
C MET A 101 2.62 -6.15 -5.70
N GLU A 102 1.85 -5.30 -6.36
CA GLU A 102 2.15 -3.87 -6.50
C GLU A 102 1.00 -3.07 -5.90
N PHE A 103 1.35 -2.06 -5.11
CA PHE A 103 0.41 -1.21 -4.42
C PHE A 103 0.74 0.24 -4.69
N VAL A 104 -0.15 0.94 -5.38
CA VAL A 104 0.05 2.30 -5.85
C VAL A 104 -0.98 3.21 -5.19
N ILE A 105 -0.51 4.20 -4.44
CA ILE A 105 -1.35 5.27 -3.91
C ILE A 105 -0.96 6.57 -4.61
N LYS A 106 -1.92 7.26 -5.23
CA LYS A 106 -1.69 8.57 -5.86
C LYS A 106 -2.65 9.62 -5.30
N ARG A 107 -2.17 10.84 -5.11
CA ARG A 107 -3.04 11.99 -4.79
C ARG A 107 -4.05 12.18 -5.92
N LYS A 108 -5.32 12.35 -5.57
CA LYS A 108 -6.33 12.89 -6.46
C LYS A 108 -6.45 14.38 -6.16
N THR A 109 -5.87 15.21 -7.02
CA THR A 109 -6.13 16.66 -6.99
C THR A 109 -7.51 16.92 -7.59
N ALA A 110 -8.21 17.96 -7.14
CA ALA A 110 -9.54 18.35 -7.65
C ALA A 110 -9.60 18.48 -9.19
N GLN A 111 -8.47 18.73 -9.83
CA GLN A 111 -8.36 18.82 -11.29
C GLN A 111 -8.46 17.47 -12.02
N SER A 112 -8.26 16.35 -11.31
CA SER A 112 -8.38 14.99 -11.86
C SER A 112 -9.79 14.39 -11.79
N GLU A 113 -10.77 15.16 -11.28
CA GLU A 113 -12.20 14.79 -11.27
C GLU A 113 -12.92 15.23 -12.55
N LYS A 114 -12.29 15.98 -13.46
CA LYS A 114 -12.88 16.46 -14.73
C LYS A 114 -12.64 15.55 -15.95
N SER A 115 -12.10 14.34 -15.75
CA SER A 115 -11.74 13.47 -16.89
C SER A 115 -12.12 12.00 -16.67
N ALA A 116 -13.19 11.75 -15.90
CA ALA A 116 -13.85 10.46 -15.84
C ALA A 116 -15.23 10.56 -16.48
#